data_AF-A0A1R3TCR3-F1
#
_entry.id   AF-A0A1R3TCR3-F1
#
_cell.length_a   1.000
_cell.length_b   1.000
_cell.length_c   1.000
_cell.angle_alpha   90.00
_cell.angle_beta   90.00
_cell.angle_gamma   90.00
#
_symmetry.space_group_name_H-M   'P 1'
#
loop_
_entity.id
_entity.type
_entity.pdbx_description
1 polymer ?
#
loop_
_entity_poly.entity_id
_entity_poly.type
_entity_poly.pdbx_seq_one_letter_code
_entity_poly.pdbx_strand_id
1 'polypeptide(L)'
;MIEEFPLTVLYTQVVVHLPNLPRPGLLWEDAHVDQGFAWSEGIVSFGVPDHDGECLIRIDVADAVKVEADAEWAVQTPFDASVSPLKIGTIANMRDVAVPNGLYNLVFQALPGSVIPEAEFAFLLLLTFVPATSPSFEILKQGEELATDTVLRRDAERAS
;
A
#
# COMPACT_ATOMS: atom_id res chain seq x y z
N MET A 1 14.64 -6.89 2.37
CA MET A 1 13.56 -6.83 3.36
C MET A 1 13.91 -5.83 4.44
N ILE A 2 13.05 -4.81 4.64
CA ILE A 2 13.24 -3.76 5.65
C ILE A 2 12.56 -4.17 6.96
N GLU A 3 11.26 -4.49 6.87
CA GLU A 3 10.41 -4.84 8.01
C GLU A 3 9.36 -5.87 7.58
N GLU A 4 8.93 -6.69 8.53
CA GLU A 4 7.85 -7.67 8.34
C GLU A 4 7.11 -7.86 9.65
N PHE A 5 5.76 -7.81 9.61
CA PHE A 5 4.97 -7.98 10.82
C PHE A 5 3.51 -8.36 10.57
N PRO A 6 2.88 -9.05 11.55
CA PRO A 6 1.44 -9.28 11.55
C PRO A 6 0.66 -7.98 11.73
N LEU A 7 -0.46 -7.86 11.02
CA LEU A 7 -1.33 -6.69 11.00
C LEU A 7 -2.80 -7.11 10.91
N THR A 8 -3.59 -6.77 11.93
CA THR A 8 -5.05 -6.75 11.80
C THR A 8 -5.45 -5.53 10.99
N VAL A 9 -5.97 -5.73 9.78
CA VAL A 9 -6.41 -4.63 8.91
C VAL A 9 -7.75 -4.08 9.39
N LEU A 10 -7.83 -2.75 9.53
CA LEU A 10 -9.07 -2.05 9.86
C LEU A 10 -9.53 -1.21 8.67
N TYR A 11 -10.84 -1.16 8.45
CA TYR A 11 -11.46 -0.40 7.34
C TYR A 11 -10.87 -0.79 5.97
N THR A 12 -10.59 -2.08 5.80
CA THR A 12 -10.08 -2.70 4.56
C THR A 12 -8.92 -1.92 3.93
N GLN A 13 -8.04 -1.32 4.75
CA GLN A 13 -6.94 -0.52 4.24
C GLN A 13 -5.65 -0.60 5.06
N VAL A 14 -4.54 -0.50 4.32
CA VAL A 14 -3.23 -0.17 4.87
C VAL A 14 -2.81 1.22 4.42
N VAL A 15 -2.08 1.93 5.27
CA VAL A 15 -1.71 3.33 5.08
C VAL A 15 -0.19 3.45 5.18
N VAL A 16 0.38 4.27 4.30
CA VAL A 16 1.77 4.74 4.34
C VAL A 16 1.73 6.25 4.39
N HIS A 17 2.35 6.86 5.41
CA HIS A 17 2.36 8.31 5.51
C HIS A 17 3.63 8.89 6.14
N LEU A 18 3.93 10.14 5.81
CA LEU A 18 5.02 10.89 6.41
C LEU A 18 4.78 11.13 7.91
N PRO A 19 5.85 11.16 8.74
CA PRO A 19 5.73 11.27 10.19
C PRO A 19 5.15 12.62 10.67
N ASN A 20 5.21 13.65 9.83
CA ASN A 20 4.75 15.00 10.14
C ASN A 20 3.26 15.25 9.81
N LEU A 21 2.52 14.23 9.37
CA LEU A 21 1.09 14.36 9.10
C LEU A 21 0.27 14.19 10.39
N PRO A 22 -0.46 15.24 10.83
CA PRO A 22 -1.12 15.24 12.14
C PRO A 22 -2.38 14.36 12.22
N ARG A 23 -3.03 14.08 11.09
CA ARG A 23 -4.21 13.20 10.98
C ARG A 23 -4.06 12.34 9.72
N PRO A 24 -3.66 11.08 9.83
CA PRO A 24 -3.55 10.19 8.68
C PRO A 24 -4.93 9.65 8.32
N GLY A 25 -5.54 10.19 7.27
CA GLY A 25 -6.80 9.72 6.74
C GLY A 25 -7.11 10.37 5.40
N LEU A 26 -7.65 9.59 4.48
CA LEU A 26 -8.08 10.03 3.17
C LEU A 26 -9.57 9.72 3.01
N LEU A 27 -10.29 10.63 2.36
CA LEU A 27 -11.67 10.41 1.96
C LEU A 27 -11.68 9.57 0.69
N TRP A 28 -12.28 8.38 0.79
CA TRP A 28 -12.48 7.49 -0.35
C TRP A 28 -13.77 7.86 -1.08
N GLU A 29 -13.67 7.94 -2.40
CA GLU A 29 -14.81 8.09 -3.31
C GLU A 29 -14.83 6.86 -4.22
N ASP A 30 -15.90 6.67 -4.99
CA ASP A 30 -16.07 5.51 -5.86
C ASP A 30 -14.84 5.27 -6.75
N ALA A 31 -14.28 6.32 -7.37
CA ALA A 31 -13.07 6.21 -8.18
C ALA A 31 -11.84 5.69 -7.42
N HIS A 32 -11.71 6.00 -6.13
CA HIS A 32 -10.63 5.49 -5.28
C HIS A 32 -10.84 4.02 -4.94
N VAL A 33 -12.08 3.64 -4.64
CA VAL A 33 -12.46 2.25 -4.36
C VAL A 33 -12.21 1.40 -5.60
N ASP A 34 -12.70 1.83 -6.76
CA ASP A 34 -12.58 1.14 -8.03
C ASP A 34 -11.13 0.85 -8.41
N GLN A 35 -10.22 1.81 -8.17
CA GLN A 35 -8.80 1.71 -8.51
C GLN A 35 -7.92 1.12 -7.38
N GLY A 36 -8.50 0.85 -6.20
CA GLY A 36 -7.82 0.20 -5.08
C GLY A 36 -6.86 1.08 -4.26
N PHE A 37 -6.85 2.40 -4.47
CA PHE A 37 -6.05 3.33 -3.66
C PHE A 37 -6.63 4.74 -3.61
N ALA A 38 -6.39 5.40 -2.48
CA ALA A 38 -6.54 6.84 -2.29
C ALA A 38 -5.17 7.45 -2.01
N TRP A 39 -4.85 8.57 -2.64
CA TRP A 39 -3.53 9.19 -2.54
C TRP A 39 -3.61 10.70 -2.32
N SER A 40 -2.77 11.25 -1.45
CA SER A 40 -2.50 12.68 -1.34
C SER A 40 -1.01 12.86 -1.07
N GLU A 41 -0.48 14.07 -1.27
CA GLU A 41 0.94 14.30 -1.02
C GLU A 41 1.33 13.86 0.41
N GLY A 42 2.32 12.98 0.51
CA GLY A 42 2.84 12.44 1.77
C GLY A 42 1.99 11.34 2.43
N ILE A 43 0.89 10.90 1.83
CA ILE A 43 0.05 9.80 2.35
C ILE A 43 -0.63 9.01 1.24
N VAL A 44 -0.65 7.69 1.39
CA VAL A 44 -1.43 6.80 0.54
C VAL A 44 -2.11 5.74 1.39
N SER A 45 -3.36 5.44 1.05
CA SER A 45 -4.10 4.30 1.56
C SER A 45 -4.32 3.32 0.42
N PHE A 46 -4.00 2.05 0.64
CA PHE A 46 -4.27 0.95 -0.30
C PHE A 46 -5.42 0.12 0.22
N GLY A 47 -6.35 -0.21 -0.66
CA GLY A 47 -7.41 -1.16 -0.37
C GLY A 47 -6.81 -2.55 -0.17
N VAL A 48 -7.35 -3.27 0.80
CA VAL A 48 -7.05 -4.67 1.09
C VAL A 48 -8.33 -5.46 0.81
N PRO A 49 -8.26 -6.66 0.20
CA PRO A 49 -9.43 -7.50 -0.02
C PRO A 49 -10.21 -7.74 1.27
N ASP A 50 -11.53 -7.90 1.17
CA ASP A 50 -12.32 -8.27 2.34
C ASP A 50 -11.89 -9.65 2.84
N HIS A 51 -11.67 -9.77 4.14
CA HIS A 51 -11.09 -10.97 4.71
C HIS A 51 -11.44 -11.15 6.18
N ASP A 52 -11.44 -12.41 6.60
CA ASP A 52 -11.44 -12.80 8.00
C ASP A 52 -10.01 -13.19 8.41
N GLY A 53 -9.52 -12.61 9.50
CA GLY A 53 -8.22 -12.96 10.08
C GLY A 53 -7.15 -11.88 9.93
N GLU A 54 -5.92 -12.25 10.28
CA GLU A 54 -4.77 -11.34 10.29
C GLU A 54 -4.04 -11.37 8.95
N CYS A 55 -3.42 -10.25 8.54
CA CYS A 55 -2.51 -10.21 7.40
C CYS A 55 -1.06 -10.20 7.87
N LEU A 56 -0.15 -10.63 7.01
CA LEU A 56 1.27 -10.34 7.15
C LEU A 56 1.63 -9.21 6.21
N ILE A 57 2.20 -8.11 6.72
CA ILE A 57 2.75 -7.04 5.87
C ILE A 57 4.26 -7.17 5.77
N ARG A 58 4.80 -7.08 4.55
CA ARG A 58 6.23 -7.07 4.27
C ARG A 58 6.59 -5.81 3.50
N ILE A 59 7.63 -5.13 3.98
CA ILE A 59 8.10 -3.86 3.44
C ILE A 59 9.52 -4.03 2.92
N ASP A 60 9.76 -3.61 1.68
CA ASP A 60 11.09 -3.72 1.07
C ASP A 60 11.43 -2.56 0.12
N VAL A 61 12.70 -2.47 -0.26
CA VAL A 61 13.19 -1.67 -1.39
C VAL A 61 13.68 -2.62 -2.47
N ALA A 62 13.35 -2.34 -3.73
CA ALA A 62 13.81 -3.12 -4.88
C ALA A 62 14.27 -2.21 -6.01
N ASP A 63 15.15 -2.74 -6.89
CA ASP A 63 15.68 -1.98 -8.02
C ASP A 63 14.67 -1.84 -9.19
N ALA A 64 13.65 -2.70 -9.23
CA ALA A 64 12.64 -2.72 -10.29
C ALA A 64 11.29 -3.19 -9.77
N VAL A 65 10.23 -2.74 -10.43
CA VAL A 65 8.86 -3.22 -10.19
C VAL A 65 8.77 -4.69 -10.61
N LYS A 66 8.26 -5.52 -9.70
CA LYS A 66 7.94 -6.92 -9.95
C LYS A 66 6.56 -7.22 -9.40
N VAL A 67 5.64 -7.65 -10.27
CA VAL A 67 4.33 -8.15 -9.87
C VAL A 67 4.43 -9.66 -9.70
N GLU A 68 4.05 -10.16 -8.53
CA GLU A 68 4.01 -11.58 -8.26
C GLU A 68 2.85 -12.25 -9.00
N ALA A 69 3.07 -13.48 -9.47
CA ALA A 69 2.07 -14.21 -10.26
C ALA A 69 0.77 -14.41 -9.48
N ASP A 70 0.88 -14.73 -8.20
CA ASP A 70 -0.22 -14.98 -7.28
C ASP A 70 -0.85 -13.72 -6.67
N ALA A 71 -0.37 -12.52 -7.02
CA ALA A 71 -0.98 -11.28 -6.53
C ALA A 71 -2.43 -11.21 -7.02
N GLU A 72 -3.40 -11.01 -6.14
CA GLU A 72 -4.79 -10.82 -6.53
C GLU A 72 -4.94 -9.48 -7.27
N TRP A 73 -4.32 -8.43 -6.74
CA TRP A 73 -4.09 -7.19 -7.48
C TRP A 73 -2.78 -6.52 -7.10
N ALA A 74 -2.36 -5.56 -7.93
CA ALA A 74 -1.16 -4.78 -7.75
C ALA A 74 -1.34 -3.36 -8.28
N VAL A 75 -0.98 -2.36 -7.47
CA VAL A 75 -1.08 -0.95 -7.83
C VAL A 75 0.19 -0.20 -7.47
N GLN A 76 0.44 0.89 -8.18
CA GLN A 76 1.61 1.75 -8.01
C GLN A 76 1.17 3.19 -7.79
N THR A 77 1.79 3.85 -6.82
CA THR A 77 1.61 5.29 -6.57
C THR A 77 2.96 5.98 -6.38
N PRO A 78 3.07 7.26 -6.74
CA PRO A 78 4.25 8.05 -6.41
C PRO A 78 4.33 8.27 -4.90
N PHE A 79 5.52 8.14 -4.32
CA PHE A 79 5.72 8.45 -2.91
C PHE A 79 7.09 9.11 -2.68
N ASP A 80 7.08 10.25 -2.01
CA ASP A 80 8.30 10.93 -1.58
C ASP A 80 8.61 10.54 -0.13
N ALA A 81 9.65 9.73 0.07
CA ALA A 81 10.11 9.30 1.38
C ALA A 81 11.26 10.18 1.93
N SER A 82 11.31 11.47 1.56
CA SER A 82 12.35 12.39 2.03
C SER A 82 12.33 12.68 3.53
N VAL A 83 11.26 12.32 4.24
CA VAL A 83 11.14 12.46 5.71
C VAL A 83 10.88 11.09 6.32
N SER A 84 11.70 10.71 7.30
CA SER A 84 11.76 9.36 7.88
C SER A 84 11.78 9.44 9.43
N PRO A 85 11.32 8.40 10.17
CA PRO A 85 10.69 7.17 9.68
C PRO A 85 9.29 7.42 9.11
N LEU A 86 8.90 6.60 8.13
CA LEU A 86 7.52 6.55 7.65
C LEU A 86 6.63 5.86 8.68
N LYS A 87 5.36 6.22 8.71
CA LYS A 87 4.33 5.52 9.46
C LYS A 87 3.61 4.56 8.52
N ILE A 88 3.70 3.25 8.79
CA ILE A 88 3.16 2.20 7.93
C ILE A 88 2.33 1.22 8.76
N GLY A 89 1.12 0.90 8.32
CA GLY A 89 0.24 -0.06 9.00
C GLY A 89 -1.24 0.24 8.75
N THR A 90 -2.07 0.11 9.78
CA THR A 90 -3.48 0.52 9.74
C THR A 90 -3.75 1.63 10.76
N ILE A 91 -4.90 2.29 10.69
CA ILE A 91 -5.25 3.50 11.49
C ILE A 91 -5.00 3.30 13.00
N ALA A 92 -5.22 2.10 13.55
CA ALA A 92 -5.01 1.80 14.98
C ALA A 92 -3.66 1.11 15.31
N ASN A 93 -2.90 0.70 14.29
CA ASN A 93 -1.64 -0.05 14.47
C ASN A 93 -0.65 0.35 13.38
N MET A 94 0.04 1.46 13.61
CA MET A 94 1.09 1.98 12.76
C MET A 94 2.47 1.66 13.35
N ARG A 95 3.42 1.33 12.49
CA ARG A 95 4.84 1.18 12.85
C ARG A 95 5.68 2.28 12.24
N ASP A 96 6.74 2.65 12.95
CA ASP A 96 7.82 3.47 12.42
C ASP A 96 8.75 2.61 11.57
N VAL A 97 8.84 2.91 10.28
CA VAL A 97 9.64 2.15 9.31
C VAL A 97 10.65 3.07 8.64
N ALA A 98 11.93 2.75 8.79
CA ALA A 98 13.03 3.52 8.22
C ALA A 98 13.30 3.08 6.77
N VAL A 99 12.57 3.66 5.82
CA VAL A 99 12.87 3.55 4.38
C VAL A 99 13.97 4.55 4.03
N PRO A 100 14.94 4.20 3.15
CA PRO A 100 15.91 5.16 2.65
C PRO A 100 15.23 6.37 2.01
N ASN A 101 15.83 7.56 2.15
CA ASN A 101 15.24 8.77 1.58
C ASN A 101 15.31 8.74 0.06
N GLY A 102 14.21 9.13 -0.60
CA GLY A 102 14.15 9.20 -2.06
C GLY A 102 12.73 9.33 -2.59
N LEU A 103 12.65 9.46 -3.91
CA LEU A 103 11.40 9.37 -4.66
C LEU A 103 11.20 7.94 -5.16
N TYR A 104 10.00 7.42 -4.97
CA TYR A 104 9.69 6.03 -5.22
C TYR A 104 8.40 5.89 -6.04
N ASN A 105 8.39 4.87 -6.90
CA ASN A 105 7.18 4.13 -7.20
C ASN A 105 6.93 3.19 -6.01
N LEU A 106 5.94 3.52 -5.18
CA LEU A 106 5.49 2.66 -4.10
C LEU A 106 4.46 1.67 -4.65
N VAL A 107 4.83 0.40 -4.66
CA VAL A 107 4.02 -0.70 -5.20
C VAL A 107 3.39 -1.45 -4.05
N PHE A 108 2.07 -1.60 -4.11
CA PHE A 108 1.29 -2.47 -3.23
C PHE A 108 0.84 -3.71 -3.99
N GLN A 109 0.91 -4.87 -3.35
CA GLN A 109 0.33 -6.13 -3.84
C GLN A 109 -0.34 -6.87 -2.69
N ALA A 110 -1.52 -7.45 -2.95
CA ALA A 110 -2.16 -8.39 -2.05
C ALA A 110 -2.03 -9.80 -2.63
N LEU A 111 -1.42 -10.73 -1.90
CA LEU A 111 -1.32 -12.15 -2.26
C LEU A 111 -2.11 -12.98 -1.26
N PRO A 112 -2.78 -14.07 -1.67
CA PRO A 112 -3.52 -14.92 -0.75
C PRO A 112 -2.56 -15.49 0.30
N GLY A 113 -2.98 -15.55 1.56
CA GLY A 113 -2.11 -15.97 2.65
C GLY A 113 -1.60 -17.42 2.54
N SER A 114 -2.21 -18.23 1.69
CA SER A 114 -1.76 -19.59 1.33
C SER A 114 -0.36 -19.63 0.70
N VAL A 115 0.17 -18.49 0.20
CA VAL A 115 1.56 -18.39 -0.26
C VAL A 115 2.58 -18.40 0.88
N ILE A 116 2.15 -18.19 2.12
CA ILE A 116 3.00 -18.25 3.32
C ILE A 116 2.91 -19.67 3.90
N PRO A 117 4.00 -20.45 3.88
CA PRO A 117 4.00 -21.76 4.50
C PRO A 117 3.82 -21.65 6.03
N GLU A 118 3.07 -22.59 6.60
CA GLU A 118 3.02 -22.84 8.05
C GLU A 118 2.39 -21.74 8.93
N ALA A 119 1.87 -20.65 8.35
CA ALA A 119 1.19 -19.57 9.08
C ALA A 119 -0.23 -19.34 8.53
N GLU A 120 -1.20 -19.15 9.43
CA GLU A 120 -2.58 -18.81 9.08
C GLU A 120 -2.73 -17.28 8.99
N PHE A 121 -2.36 -16.72 7.84
CA PHE A 121 -2.71 -15.35 7.47
C PHE A 121 -3.77 -15.36 6.38
N ALA A 122 -4.63 -14.35 6.37
CA ALA A 122 -5.59 -14.14 5.29
C ALA A 122 -4.87 -13.68 4.01
N PHE A 123 -3.94 -12.74 4.15
CA PHE A 123 -3.19 -12.14 3.05
C PHE A 123 -1.73 -11.87 3.42
N LEU A 124 -0.86 -11.97 2.42
CA LEU A 124 0.46 -11.35 2.38
C LEU A 124 0.35 -10.01 1.65
N LEU A 125 0.58 -8.92 2.36
CA LEU A 125 0.57 -7.56 1.83
C LEU A 125 2.01 -7.10 1.57
N LEU A 126 2.35 -6.90 0.31
CA LEU A 126 3.68 -6.44 -0.10
C LEU A 126 3.67 -4.93 -0.34
N LEU A 127 4.53 -4.20 0.34
CA LEU A 127 4.84 -2.80 0.06
C LEU A 127 6.29 -2.69 -0.40
N THR A 128 6.49 -2.38 -1.68
CA THR A 128 7.83 -2.28 -2.27
C THR A 128 8.10 -0.87 -2.75
N PHE A 129 9.16 -0.26 -2.23
CA PHE A 129 9.66 1.04 -2.65
C PHE A 129 10.66 0.84 -3.80
N VAL A 130 10.29 1.24 -5.02
CA VAL A 130 11.16 1.16 -6.20
C VAL A 130 11.66 2.57 -6.56
N PRO A 131 12.97 2.88 -6.47
CA PRO A 131 13.48 4.22 -6.75
C PRO A 131 13.07 4.72 -8.14
N ALA A 132 12.61 5.97 -8.24
CA ALA A 132 12.19 6.56 -9.50
C ALA A 132 12.51 8.06 -9.55
N THR A 133 12.99 8.54 -10.69
CA THR A 133 13.23 9.98 -10.92
C THR A 133 11.96 10.75 -11.26
N SER A 134 10.96 10.06 -11.81
CA SER A 134 9.62 10.61 -12.12
C SER A 134 8.58 9.53 -11.82
N PRO A 135 8.19 9.34 -10.56
CA PRO A 135 7.26 8.28 -10.20
C PRO A 135 5.86 8.51 -10.80
N SER A 136 5.14 7.42 -11.05
CA SER A 136 3.86 7.41 -11.78
C SER A 136 2.78 6.61 -11.03
N PHE A 137 1.52 6.90 -11.35
CA PHE A 137 0.37 6.10 -10.93
C PHE A 137 0.07 5.04 -11.98
N GLU A 138 -0.06 3.78 -11.57
CA GLU A 138 -0.39 2.66 -12.48
C GLU A 138 -1.21 1.58 -11.76
N ILE A 139 -2.16 0.97 -12.47
CA ILE A 139 -2.75 -0.31 -12.08
C ILE A 139 -1.92 -1.39 -12.76
N LEU A 140 -1.09 -2.09 -11.98
CA LEU A 140 -0.14 -3.07 -12.51
C LEU A 140 -0.80 -4.44 -12.74
N LYS A 141 -1.81 -4.76 -11.92
CA LYS A 141 -2.69 -5.92 -12.06
C LYS A 141 -4.04 -5.58 -11.44
N GLN A 142 -5.10 -5.63 -12.24
CA GLN A 142 -6.46 -5.31 -11.79
C GLN A 142 -6.97 -6.33 -10.75
N GLY A 143 -6.92 -7.63 -11.06
CA GLY A 143 -7.60 -8.63 -10.24
C GLY A 143 -9.11 -8.66 -10.43
N GLU A 144 -9.82 -9.35 -9.53
CA GLU A 144 -11.29 -9.46 -9.56
C GLU A 144 -11.99 -8.35 -8.74
N GLU A 145 -11.29 -7.78 -7.76
CA GLU A 145 -11.84 -6.84 -6.77
C GLU A 145 -11.68 -5.37 -7.18
N LEU A 146 -10.72 -5.05 -8.07
CA LEU A 146 -10.63 -3.72 -8.67
C LEU A 146 -11.57 -3.61 -9.86
N ALA A 147 -12.35 -2.53 -9.93
CA ALA A 147 -13.31 -2.31 -11.01
C ALA A 147 -12.68 -1.72 -12.28
N THR A 148 -11.39 -1.36 -12.24
CA THR A 148 -10.67 -0.72 -13.34
C THR A 148 -9.22 -1.19 -13.45
N ASP A 149 -8.71 -1.28 -14.67
CA ASP A 149 -7.30 -1.48 -15.00
C ASP A 149 -6.56 -0.15 -15.32
N THR A 150 -7.23 0.98 -15.09
CA THR A 150 -6.67 2.32 -15.28
C THR A 150 -6.88 3.22 -14.06
N VAL A 151 -5.98 4.17 -13.87
CA VAL A 151 -6.06 5.16 -12.79
C VAL A 151 -7.14 6.19 -13.12
N LEU A 152 -8.18 6.23 -12.29
CA LEU A 152 -9.32 7.13 -12.45
C LEU A 152 -9.08 8.47 -11.77
N ARG A 153 -8.39 8.46 -10.62
CA ARG A 153 -8.11 9.65 -9.81
C ARG A 153 -6.73 9.61 -9.17
N ARG A 154 -6.08 10.78 -9.08
CA ARG A 154 -4.69 10.93 -8.62
C ARG A 154 -4.57 11.75 -7.34
N ASP A 155 -5.70 12.06 -6.70
CA ASP A 155 -5.79 12.92 -5.54
C ASP A 155 -7.03 12.56 -4.71
N ALA A 156 -6.85 12.49 -3.40
CA ALA A 156 -7.91 12.33 -2.42
C ALA A 156 -7.87 13.48 -1.41
N GLU A 157 -9.05 13.89 -0.97
CA GLU A 157 -9.17 14.84 0.12
C GLU A 157 -8.70 14.20 1.44
N ARG A 158 -8.04 14.99 2.28
CA ARG A 158 -7.63 14.52 3.62
C ARG A 158 -8.83 14.56 4.56
N ALA A 159 -9.00 13.51 5.35
CA ALA A 159 -10.02 13.48 6.39
C ALA A 159 -9.73 14.56 7.44
N SER A 160 -10.73 15.38 7.74
CA SER A 160 -10.63 16.52 8.66
C SER A 160 -10.68 16.10 10.12
#